data_AF-A0A964QTY3-F1
#
_entry.id   AF-A0A964QTY3-F1
#
_cell.length_a   1.000
_cell.length_b   1.000
_cell.length_c   1.000
_cell.angle_alpha   90.00
_cell.angle_beta   90.00
_cell.angle_gamma   90.00
#
_symmetry.space_group_name_H-M   'P 1'
#
loop_
_entity.id
_entity.type
_entity.pdbx_description
1 polymer ?
#
loop_
_entity_poly.entity_id
_entity_poly.type
_entity_poly.pdbx_seq_one_letter_code
_entity_poly.pdbx_strand_id
1 'polypeptide(L)'
;MSVTATRGLKGMVKADLMLKKRGEVGLLIGGLAEAVWNQKRTPRELTKRKDVDVLVAKTLKSPIVDFAGGIDWWQPITVHFDRLLTSDVASVENIDRTFWVNGNGTALTYRAELNQQLRPGLHVPSKNFALAIRITEMFASVHDSISMISEDEELFRERLARRLGMGSCLPSFVKKLFSEKPVDHGELAAFALSPVNLKEQAALNKKGQYYSKKKK
;
A
#
# COMPACT_ATOMS: atom_id res chain seq x y z
N MET A 1 18.06 -24.18 -3.03
CA MET A 1 16.86 -24.24 -3.90
C MET A 1 16.40 -22.81 -4.16
N SER A 2 16.36 -22.34 -5.41
CA SER A 2 15.87 -20.98 -5.69
C SER A 2 14.35 -20.97 -5.50
N VAL A 3 13.85 -20.06 -4.66
CA VAL A 3 12.42 -19.90 -4.44
C VAL A 3 11.85 -19.18 -5.65
N THR A 4 11.13 -19.89 -6.52
CA THR A 4 10.47 -19.26 -7.67
C THR A 4 9.47 -18.22 -7.16
N ALA A 5 9.69 -16.95 -7.50
CA ALA A 5 8.81 -15.86 -7.08
C ALA A 5 7.38 -16.15 -7.55
N THR A 6 6.45 -16.22 -6.60
CA THR A 6 5.05 -16.47 -6.92
C THR A 6 4.41 -15.15 -7.35
N ARG A 7 4.01 -15.06 -8.63
CA ARG A 7 3.55 -13.83 -9.28
C ARG A 7 2.03 -13.76 -9.42
N GLY A 8 1.51 -12.54 -9.59
CA GLY A 8 0.13 -12.29 -9.99
C GLY A 8 -0.89 -12.97 -9.07
N LEU A 9 -1.89 -13.63 -9.67
CA LEU A 9 -2.98 -14.26 -8.91
C LEU A 9 -2.50 -15.35 -7.93
N LYS A 10 -1.50 -16.15 -8.32
CA LYS A 10 -0.93 -17.17 -7.41
C LYS A 10 -0.24 -16.53 -6.22
N GLY A 11 0.43 -15.40 -6.42
CA GLY A 11 1.09 -14.65 -5.34
C GLY A 11 0.06 -14.05 -4.38
N MET A 12 -1.07 -13.53 -4.91
CA MET A 12 -2.16 -13.02 -4.07
C MET A 12 -2.78 -14.11 -3.18
N VAL A 13 -3.08 -15.29 -3.74
CA VAL A 13 -3.61 -16.42 -2.95
C VAL A 13 -2.61 -16.85 -1.88
N LYS A 14 -1.32 -16.88 -2.21
CA LYS A 14 -0.27 -17.21 -1.25
C LYS A 14 -0.15 -16.16 -0.14
N ALA A 15 -0.24 -14.87 -0.47
CA ALA A 15 -0.23 -13.79 0.50
C ALA A 15 -1.43 -13.91 1.46
N ASP A 16 -2.62 -14.15 0.93
CA ASP A 16 -3.85 -14.36 1.71
C ASP A 16 -3.71 -15.51 2.71
N LEU A 17 -3.23 -16.67 2.25
CA LEU A 17 -2.99 -17.84 3.12
C LEU A 17 -1.96 -17.55 4.22
N MET A 18 -0.90 -16.82 3.90
CA MET A 18 0.14 -16.45 4.87
C MET A 18 -0.38 -15.47 5.92
N LEU A 19 -1.16 -14.48 5.51
CA LEU A 19 -1.81 -13.51 6.39
C LEU A 19 -2.82 -14.19 7.32
N LYS A 20 -3.70 -15.05 6.77
CA LYS A 20 -4.65 -15.86 7.56
C LYS A 20 -3.97 -16.74 8.59
N LYS A 21 -2.91 -17.46 8.19
CA LYS A 21 -2.13 -18.32 9.10
C LYS A 21 -1.51 -17.54 10.26
N ARG A 22 -1.15 -16.27 10.03
CA ARG A 22 -0.57 -15.38 11.05
C ARG A 22 -1.61 -14.62 11.87
N GLY A 23 -2.88 -14.64 11.47
CA GLY A 23 -3.92 -13.82 12.09
C GLY A 23 -3.76 -12.33 11.73
N GLU A 24 -3.15 -12.01 10.60
CA GLU A 24 -2.79 -10.65 10.19
C GLU A 24 -3.62 -10.15 9.01
N VAL A 25 -3.74 -8.83 8.90
CA VAL A 25 -4.45 -8.14 7.82
C VAL A 25 -3.45 -7.53 6.86
N GLY A 26 -3.62 -7.79 5.57
CA GLY A 26 -2.85 -7.16 4.51
C GLY A 26 -3.75 -6.53 3.45
N LEU A 27 -3.29 -5.44 2.87
CA LEU A 27 -3.94 -4.73 1.77
C LEU A 27 -3.10 -4.85 0.51
N LEU A 28 -3.71 -5.27 -0.60
CA LEU A 28 -3.05 -5.28 -1.90
C LEU A 28 -2.77 -3.85 -2.35
N ILE A 29 -1.51 -3.54 -2.69
CA ILE A 29 -1.11 -2.23 -3.22
C ILE A 29 -0.38 -2.38 -4.56
N GLY A 30 0.16 -1.28 -5.08
CA GLY A 30 0.95 -1.27 -6.32
C GLY A 30 0.17 -1.59 -7.59
N GLY A 31 0.89 -1.90 -8.66
CA GLY A 31 0.29 -2.09 -10.00
C GLY A 31 -0.64 -3.32 -10.10
N LEU A 32 -0.54 -4.27 -9.17
CA LEU A 32 -1.48 -5.40 -9.11
C LEU A 32 -2.82 -5.00 -8.47
N ALA A 33 -2.84 -4.05 -7.53
CA ALA A 33 -4.07 -3.48 -7.00
C ALA A 33 -4.88 -2.77 -8.08
N GLU A 34 -4.24 -2.04 -8.99
CA GLU A 34 -4.92 -1.43 -10.14
C GLU A 34 -5.42 -2.49 -11.14
N ALA A 35 -4.56 -3.48 -11.40
CA ALA A 35 -4.77 -4.54 -12.37
C ALA A 35 -6.04 -5.36 -12.13
N VAL A 36 -6.38 -5.64 -10.86
CA VAL A 36 -7.55 -6.45 -10.51
C VAL A 36 -8.87 -5.76 -10.81
N TRP A 37 -8.87 -4.43 -10.98
CA TRP A 37 -10.06 -3.67 -11.37
C TRP A 37 -10.30 -3.61 -12.88
N ASN A 38 -9.39 -4.15 -13.69
CA ASN A 38 -9.57 -4.16 -15.14
C ASN A 38 -10.48 -5.32 -15.59
N GLN A 39 -11.71 -5.00 -15.99
CA GLN A 39 -12.75 -5.97 -16.36
C GLN A 39 -12.42 -6.79 -17.60
N LYS A 40 -11.54 -6.31 -18.48
CA LYS A 40 -11.12 -7.06 -19.66
C LYS A 40 -10.15 -8.19 -19.32
N ARG A 41 -9.70 -8.26 -18.06
CA ARG A 41 -8.66 -9.21 -17.66
C ARG A 41 -9.20 -10.57 -17.27
N THR A 42 -8.51 -11.57 -17.77
CA THR A 42 -8.64 -12.97 -17.43
C THR A 42 -7.70 -13.34 -16.27
N PRO A 43 -7.96 -14.45 -15.55
CA PRO A 43 -7.02 -14.99 -14.57
C PRO A 43 -5.60 -15.22 -15.15
N ARG A 44 -5.52 -15.61 -16.43
CA ARG A 44 -4.24 -15.84 -17.12
C ARG A 44 -3.44 -14.55 -17.28
N GLU A 45 -4.09 -13.42 -17.54
CA GLU A 45 -3.42 -12.12 -17.69
C GLU A 45 -2.93 -11.56 -16.36
N LEU A 46 -3.67 -11.76 -15.26
CA LEU A 46 -3.17 -11.40 -13.94
C LEU A 46 -1.94 -12.22 -13.55
N THR A 47 -1.84 -13.46 -14.01
CA THR A 47 -0.67 -14.32 -13.75
C THR A 47 0.61 -13.82 -14.44
N LYS A 48 0.49 -13.00 -15.50
CA LYS A 48 1.64 -12.41 -16.22
C LYS A 48 2.21 -11.17 -15.52
N ARG A 49 1.52 -10.61 -14.52
CA ARG A 49 2.02 -9.46 -13.76
C ARG A 49 3.24 -9.86 -12.93
N LYS A 50 4.04 -8.86 -12.54
CA LYS A 50 5.28 -9.05 -11.78
C LYS A 50 4.95 -9.39 -10.32
N ASP A 51 5.48 -8.61 -9.40
CA ASP A 51 5.39 -8.66 -7.96
C ASP A 51 3.95 -8.57 -7.45
N VAL A 52 3.77 -9.07 -6.22
CA VAL A 52 2.59 -8.82 -5.40
C VAL A 52 3.05 -7.96 -4.24
N ASP A 53 2.58 -6.71 -4.19
CA ASP A 53 2.87 -5.78 -3.12
C ASP A 53 1.75 -5.82 -2.08
N VAL A 54 2.12 -6.06 -0.81
CA VAL A 54 1.16 -6.17 0.29
C VAL A 54 1.55 -5.27 1.44
N LEU A 55 0.66 -4.33 1.76
CA LEU A 55 0.74 -3.45 2.92
C LEU A 55 0.15 -4.16 4.14
N VAL A 56 0.97 -4.43 5.15
CA VAL A 56 0.53 -5.05 6.40
C VAL A 56 -0.07 -3.98 7.32
N ALA A 57 -1.30 -4.17 7.77
CA ALA A 57 -2.07 -3.10 8.40
C ALA A 57 -1.59 -2.69 9.81
N LYS A 58 -0.93 -3.60 10.55
CA LYS A 58 -0.52 -3.38 11.95
C LYS A 58 0.88 -3.91 12.21
N THR A 59 1.52 -3.37 13.25
CA THR A 59 2.82 -3.83 13.74
C THR A 59 2.74 -5.30 14.11
N LEU A 60 3.57 -6.09 13.44
CA LEU A 60 3.63 -7.53 13.61
C LEU A 60 4.40 -7.87 14.89
N LYS A 61 3.92 -8.88 15.62
CA LYS A 61 4.70 -9.48 16.73
C LYS A 61 6.01 -10.10 16.23
N SER A 62 6.01 -10.60 14.99
CA SER A 62 7.18 -11.17 14.35
C SER A 62 7.20 -10.77 12.87
N PRO A 63 8.24 -10.06 12.40
CA PRO A 63 8.33 -9.63 11.02
C PRO A 63 8.14 -10.79 10.04
N ILE A 64 7.49 -10.50 8.90
CA ILE A 64 7.50 -11.41 7.76
C ILE A 64 8.90 -11.28 7.13
N VAL A 65 9.55 -12.42 6.88
CA VAL A 65 10.84 -12.43 6.18
C VAL A 65 10.67 -11.75 4.82
N ASP A 66 11.61 -10.88 4.47
CA ASP A 66 11.57 -10.14 3.21
C ASP A 66 11.39 -11.09 2.03
N PHE A 67 10.52 -10.71 1.10
CA PHE A 67 10.19 -11.51 -0.08
C PHE A 67 9.72 -12.94 0.21
N ALA A 68 9.24 -13.23 1.44
CA ALA A 68 8.70 -14.53 1.77
C ALA A 68 7.56 -14.88 0.80
N GLY A 69 7.81 -15.92 0.00
CA GLY A 69 6.87 -16.38 -1.01
C GLY A 69 6.90 -15.64 -2.35
N GLY A 70 7.84 -14.70 -2.56
CA GLY A 70 7.92 -13.84 -3.74
C GLY A 70 6.98 -12.63 -3.69
N ILE A 71 6.56 -12.22 -2.48
CA ILE A 71 5.65 -11.12 -2.21
C ILE A 71 6.47 -9.97 -1.61
N ASP A 72 6.30 -8.75 -2.10
CA ASP A 72 6.92 -7.58 -1.48
C ASP A 72 6.06 -7.12 -0.29
N TRP A 73 6.55 -7.40 0.92
CA TRP A 73 5.85 -7.13 2.16
C TRP A 73 6.22 -5.74 2.67
N TRP A 74 5.27 -4.83 2.61
CA TRP A 74 5.39 -3.49 3.17
C TRP A 74 4.95 -3.54 4.63
N GLN A 75 5.92 -3.52 5.54
CA GLN A 75 5.71 -3.75 6.96
C GLN A 75 5.77 -2.44 7.74
N PRO A 76 4.86 -2.24 8.71
CA PRO A 76 4.85 -1.02 9.50
C PRO A 76 6.04 -0.97 10.47
N ILE A 77 6.66 0.20 10.53
CA ILE A 77 7.67 0.59 11.49
C ILE A 77 7.22 1.86 12.19
N THR A 78 7.41 1.93 13.50
CA THR A 78 7.14 3.16 14.27
C THR A 78 8.45 3.92 14.46
N VAL A 79 8.42 5.20 14.13
CA VAL A 79 9.54 6.12 14.23
C VAL A 79 9.15 7.23 15.18
N HIS A 80 9.89 7.33 16.28
CA HIS A 80 9.81 8.46 17.19
C HIS A 80 10.52 9.69 16.60
N PHE A 81 9.87 10.85 16.72
CA PHE A 81 10.42 12.15 16.40
C PHE A 81 10.38 13.04 17.63
N ASP A 82 11.56 13.43 18.11
CA ASP A 82 11.68 14.35 19.25
C ASP A 82 11.07 15.72 18.93
N ARG A 83 11.18 16.17 17.68
CA ARG A 83 10.60 17.44 17.20
C ARG A 83 10.18 17.35 15.74
N LEU A 84 8.90 17.56 15.46
CA LEU A 84 8.38 17.77 14.10
C LEU A 84 8.07 19.27 13.91
N LEU A 85 8.81 19.93 13.03
CA LEU A 85 8.51 21.31 12.63
C LEU A 85 7.35 21.29 11.64
N THR A 86 6.12 21.39 12.15
CA THR A 86 4.88 21.36 11.37
C THR A 86 4.52 22.70 10.74
N SER A 87 5.04 23.82 11.25
CA SER A 87 4.99 25.17 10.67
C SER A 87 5.77 26.15 11.56
N ASP A 88 5.92 27.40 11.12
CA ASP A 88 6.58 28.48 11.89
C ASP A 88 5.89 28.82 13.23
N VAL A 89 4.68 28.28 13.48
CA VAL A 89 3.82 28.66 14.61
C VAL A 89 3.67 27.54 15.66
N ALA A 90 3.95 26.29 15.31
CA ALA A 90 3.88 25.18 16.28
C ALA A 90 4.89 24.08 15.95
N SER A 91 5.80 23.81 16.88
CA SER A 91 6.52 22.54 16.92
C SER A 91 5.72 21.56 17.78
N VAL A 92 5.41 20.41 17.21
CA VAL A 92 4.89 19.30 18.00
C VAL A 92 6.09 18.43 18.39
N GLU A 93 6.25 18.24 19.69
CA GLU A 93 7.34 17.46 20.28
C GLU A 93 6.86 16.03 20.58
N ASN A 94 7.79 15.08 20.53
CA ASN A 94 7.58 13.68 20.91
C ASN A 94 6.42 12.98 20.18
N ILE A 95 6.47 12.94 18.84
CA ILE A 95 5.46 12.25 18.03
C ILE A 95 5.97 10.91 17.54
N ASP A 96 5.18 9.86 17.76
CA ASP A 96 5.33 8.59 17.07
C ASP A 96 4.56 8.59 15.75
N ARG A 97 5.24 8.23 14.67
CA ARG A 97 4.60 8.01 13.36
C ARG A 97 4.90 6.61 12.84
N THR A 98 3.89 5.99 12.25
CA THR A 98 4.03 4.69 11.58
C THR A 98 4.25 4.90 10.09
N PHE A 99 5.25 4.20 9.56
CA PHE A 99 5.59 4.15 8.13
C PHE A 99 5.65 2.72 7.66
N TRP A 100 5.52 2.48 6.37
CA TRP A 100 5.60 1.14 5.80
C TRP A 100 6.86 1.00 4.97
N VAL A 101 7.66 -0.01 5.29
CA VAL A 101 8.96 -0.26 4.67
C VAL A 101 8.98 -1.66 4.10
N ASN A 102 9.51 -1.79 2.89
CA ASN A 102 9.64 -3.08 2.21
C ASN A 102 10.96 -3.79 2.51
N GLY A 103 11.17 -4.97 1.91
CA GLY A 103 12.38 -5.77 2.14
C GLY A 103 13.69 -5.10 1.71
N ASN A 104 13.62 -4.09 0.86
CA ASN A 104 14.77 -3.30 0.41
C ASN A 104 15.06 -2.07 1.30
N GLY A 105 14.27 -1.85 2.35
CA GLY A 105 14.39 -0.66 3.20
C GLY A 105 13.76 0.60 2.59
N THR A 106 13.01 0.47 1.49
CA THR A 106 12.28 1.59 0.87
C THR A 106 10.99 1.84 1.65
N ALA A 107 10.76 3.09 2.05
CA ALA A 107 9.51 3.51 2.69
C ALA A 107 8.47 3.97 1.67
N LEU A 108 7.18 3.71 1.94
CA LEU A 108 6.09 4.32 1.17
C LEU A 108 6.11 5.83 1.33
N THR A 109 5.73 6.54 0.27
CA THR A 109 5.55 8.00 0.25
C THR A 109 4.21 8.43 0.85
N TYR A 110 3.42 7.48 1.33
CA TYR A 110 2.13 7.71 1.96
C TYR A 110 1.96 6.79 3.18
N ARG A 111 1.15 7.25 4.12
CA ARG A 111 0.67 6.44 5.26
C ARG A 111 -0.69 5.85 4.92
N ALA A 112 -0.97 4.67 5.45
CA ALA A 112 -2.28 4.05 5.33
C ALA A 112 -2.69 3.50 6.71
N GLU A 113 -3.57 4.20 7.41
CA GLU A 113 -3.94 3.86 8.80
C GLU A 113 -5.23 3.06 8.90
N LEU A 114 -5.16 1.84 9.45
CA LEU A 114 -6.34 0.97 9.60
C LEU A 114 -7.34 1.49 10.65
N ASN A 115 -8.47 2.08 10.24
CA ASN A 115 -9.50 2.61 11.16
C ASN A 115 -10.67 1.65 11.44
N GLN A 116 -10.64 0.41 10.92
CA GLN A 116 -11.65 -0.62 11.21
C GLN A 116 -11.03 -1.98 11.44
N GLN A 117 -11.69 -2.84 12.22
CA GLN A 117 -11.22 -4.21 12.42
C GLN A 117 -11.60 -5.09 11.22
N LEU A 118 -10.59 -5.44 10.41
CA LEU A 118 -10.74 -6.39 9.32
C LEU A 118 -10.37 -7.80 9.78
N ARG A 119 -10.93 -8.81 9.10
CA ARG A 119 -10.55 -10.21 9.31
C ARG A 119 -9.17 -10.50 8.71
N PRO A 120 -8.41 -11.43 9.29
CA PRO A 120 -7.14 -11.86 8.74
C PRO A 120 -7.22 -12.33 7.29
N GLY A 121 -6.28 -11.90 6.46
CA GLY A 121 -6.24 -12.19 5.03
C GLY A 121 -5.82 -11.02 4.18
N LEU A 122 -5.75 -11.26 2.86
CA LEU A 122 -5.45 -10.24 1.87
C LEU A 122 -6.75 -9.56 1.42
N HIS A 123 -6.82 -8.25 1.62
CA HIS A 123 -7.91 -7.41 1.18
C HIS A 123 -7.56 -6.72 -0.14
N VAL A 124 -8.53 -6.67 -1.05
CA VAL A 124 -8.42 -5.90 -2.30
C VAL A 124 -8.98 -4.50 -2.02
N PRO A 125 -8.20 -3.42 -2.22
CA PRO A 125 -8.70 -2.07 -2.01
C PRO A 125 -9.82 -1.74 -3.00
N SER A 126 -10.71 -0.81 -2.63
CA SER A 126 -11.66 -0.23 -3.57
C SER A 126 -10.94 0.38 -4.78
N LYS A 127 -11.71 0.58 -5.86
CA LYS A 127 -11.24 1.31 -7.03
C LYS A 127 -10.70 2.69 -6.66
N ASN A 128 -11.46 3.50 -5.90
CA ASN A 128 -11.02 4.88 -5.67
C ASN A 128 -9.89 4.97 -4.65
N PHE A 129 -9.66 3.94 -3.84
CA PHE A 129 -8.49 3.87 -2.95
C PHE A 129 -7.23 3.48 -3.72
N ALA A 130 -7.31 2.50 -4.62
CA ALA A 130 -6.21 2.20 -5.53
C ALA A 130 -5.86 3.43 -6.39
N LEU A 131 -6.85 4.19 -6.84
CA LEU A 131 -6.63 5.47 -7.51
C LEU A 131 -6.02 6.52 -6.58
N ALA A 132 -6.49 6.63 -5.34
CA ALA A 132 -5.97 7.60 -4.38
C ALA A 132 -4.49 7.33 -4.07
N ILE A 133 -4.09 6.07 -3.85
CA ILE A 133 -2.68 5.68 -3.74
C ILE A 133 -1.89 6.20 -4.95
N ARG A 134 -2.38 5.91 -6.16
CA ARG A 134 -1.67 6.28 -7.39
C ARG A 134 -1.53 7.78 -7.54
N ILE A 135 -2.57 8.54 -7.21
CA ILE A 135 -2.59 9.99 -7.23
C ILE A 135 -1.59 10.53 -6.20
N THR A 136 -1.59 10.00 -4.97
CA THR A 136 -0.63 10.38 -3.93
C THR A 136 0.81 10.08 -4.33
N GLU A 137 1.10 8.93 -4.94
CA GLU A 137 2.43 8.61 -5.48
C GLU A 137 2.87 9.60 -6.57
N MET A 138 1.95 9.97 -7.47
CA MET A 138 2.23 10.94 -8.53
C MET A 138 2.56 12.31 -7.95
N PHE A 139 1.78 12.80 -6.98
CA PHE A 139 2.05 14.09 -6.34
C PHE A 139 3.28 14.09 -5.44
N ALA A 140 3.55 12.99 -4.72
CA ALA A 140 4.78 12.86 -3.94
C ALA A 140 6.05 12.96 -4.83
N SER A 141 5.92 12.71 -6.13
CA SER A 141 7.01 12.82 -7.11
C SER A 141 7.15 14.22 -7.73
N VAL A 142 6.14 15.08 -7.60
CA VAL A 142 6.12 16.43 -8.16
C VAL A 142 6.40 17.40 -7.02
N HIS A 143 7.49 18.18 -7.10
CA HIS A 143 7.83 19.18 -6.09
C HIS A 143 6.64 20.10 -5.76
N ASP A 144 6.55 20.53 -4.49
CA ASP A 144 5.46 21.26 -3.78
C ASP A 144 4.84 22.50 -4.48
N SER A 145 5.23 22.83 -5.71
CA SER A 145 4.79 24.02 -6.44
C SER A 145 3.47 23.89 -7.19
N ILE A 146 2.80 22.72 -7.17
CA ILE A 146 1.52 22.55 -7.89
C ILE A 146 0.38 22.32 -6.90
N SER A 147 -0.34 23.39 -6.57
CA SER A 147 -1.67 23.29 -5.95
C SER A 147 -2.70 22.96 -7.03
N MET A 148 -3.28 21.76 -7.02
CA MET A 148 -4.42 21.44 -7.89
C MET A 148 -5.72 22.03 -7.32
N ILE A 149 -6.53 22.60 -8.21
CA ILE A 149 -7.89 23.07 -7.91
C ILE A 149 -8.81 21.84 -7.82
N SER A 150 -9.78 21.84 -6.89
CA SER A 150 -10.62 20.67 -6.58
C SER A 150 -11.43 20.12 -7.76
N GLU A 151 -11.92 20.99 -8.66
CA GLU A 151 -12.66 20.57 -9.86
C GLU A 151 -11.76 19.84 -10.86
N ASP A 152 -10.47 20.17 -10.92
CA ASP A 152 -9.51 19.47 -11.76
C ASP A 152 -9.16 18.08 -11.20
N GLU A 153 -9.31 17.86 -9.89
CA GLU A 153 -8.97 16.58 -9.26
C GLU A 153 -9.93 15.46 -9.66
N GLU A 154 -11.24 15.70 -9.67
CA GLU A 154 -12.22 14.67 -10.01
C GLU A 154 -12.11 14.29 -11.49
N LEU A 155 -12.01 15.28 -12.38
CA LEU A 155 -11.78 15.04 -13.81
C LEU A 155 -10.46 14.30 -14.06
N PHE A 156 -9.41 14.65 -13.32
CA PHE A 156 -8.13 13.94 -13.37
C PHE A 156 -8.26 12.49 -12.90
N ARG A 157 -8.95 12.24 -11.79
CA ARG A 157 -9.23 10.92 -11.23
C ARG A 157 -10.00 10.05 -12.23
N GLU A 158 -11.03 10.59 -12.87
CA GLU A 158 -11.78 9.89 -13.91
C GLU A 158 -10.93 9.53 -15.14
N ARG A 159 -10.13 10.50 -15.62
CA ARG A 159 -9.20 10.28 -16.75
C ARG A 159 -8.17 9.22 -16.41
N LEU A 160 -7.61 9.25 -15.20
CA LEU A 160 -6.66 8.26 -14.71
C LEU A 160 -7.31 6.87 -14.64
N ALA A 161 -8.51 6.75 -14.06
CA ALA A 161 -9.26 5.50 -13.99
C ALA A 161 -9.52 4.90 -15.37
N ARG A 162 -9.91 5.74 -16.34
CA ARG A 162 -10.14 5.33 -17.73
C ARG A 162 -8.86 4.87 -18.40
N ARG A 163 -7.75 5.60 -18.21
CA ARG A 163 -6.41 5.24 -18.72
C ARG A 163 -5.92 3.90 -18.16
N LEU A 164 -6.17 3.63 -16.88
CA LEU A 164 -5.84 2.35 -16.23
C LEU A 164 -6.81 1.22 -16.60
N GLY A 165 -7.93 1.54 -17.25
CA GLY A 165 -8.96 0.58 -17.62
C GLY A 165 -9.71 0.00 -16.42
N MET A 166 -9.83 0.76 -15.32
CA MET A 166 -10.47 0.31 -14.08
C MET A 166 -11.99 0.37 -14.23
N GLY A 167 -12.63 -0.80 -14.29
CA GLY A 167 -14.09 -0.94 -14.30
C GLY A 167 -14.73 -0.61 -12.96
N SER A 168 -16.05 -0.48 -12.94
CA SER A 168 -16.84 -0.15 -11.73
C SER A 168 -16.95 -1.31 -10.73
N CYS A 169 -16.63 -2.53 -11.16
CA CYS A 169 -16.73 -3.72 -10.30
C CYS A 169 -15.53 -4.65 -10.49
N LEU A 170 -15.14 -5.33 -9.42
CA LEU A 170 -14.15 -6.40 -9.49
C LEU A 170 -14.65 -7.56 -10.37
N PRO A 171 -13.77 -8.19 -11.17
CA PRO A 171 -14.08 -9.43 -11.86
C PRO A 171 -14.57 -10.51 -10.87
N SER A 172 -15.55 -11.31 -11.30
CA SER A 172 -16.21 -12.33 -10.46
C SER A 172 -15.23 -13.33 -9.85
N PHE A 173 -14.17 -13.71 -10.59
CA PHE A 173 -13.17 -14.64 -10.11
C PHE A 173 -12.30 -14.04 -8.99
N VAL A 174 -12.04 -12.72 -8.99
CA VAL A 174 -11.34 -12.03 -7.89
C VAL A 174 -12.24 -12.00 -6.67
N LYS A 175 -13.52 -11.60 -6.85
CA LYS A 175 -14.52 -11.60 -5.77
C LYS A 175 -14.66 -12.97 -5.12
N LYS A 176 -14.67 -14.05 -5.91
CA LYS A 176 -14.77 -15.42 -5.40
C LYS A 176 -13.56 -15.87 -4.59
N LEU A 177 -12.36 -15.35 -4.89
CA LEU A 177 -11.13 -15.77 -4.23
C LEU A 177 -10.86 -15.02 -2.93
N PHE A 178 -11.23 -13.74 -2.88
CA PHE A 178 -10.94 -12.88 -1.72
C PHE A 178 -12.20 -12.58 -0.89
N SER A 179 -13.34 -13.18 -1.25
CA SER A 179 -14.59 -13.53 -0.54
C SER A 179 -15.25 -12.55 0.44
N GLU A 180 -14.64 -11.42 0.76
CA GLU A 180 -15.24 -10.33 1.49
C GLU A 180 -15.47 -9.20 0.50
N LYS A 181 -16.53 -8.41 0.74
CA LYS A 181 -16.83 -7.25 -0.10
C LYS A 181 -15.52 -6.46 -0.27
N PRO A 182 -15.16 -6.01 -1.49
CA PRO A 182 -14.04 -5.08 -1.62
C PRO A 182 -14.28 -3.96 -0.62
N VAL A 183 -13.29 -3.65 0.21
CA VAL A 183 -13.42 -2.66 1.28
C VAL A 183 -13.89 -1.37 0.60
N ASP A 184 -15.15 -0.97 0.81
CA ASP A 184 -15.80 0.11 0.05
C ASP A 184 -15.33 1.48 0.55
N HIS A 185 -15.48 2.58 -0.19
CA HIS A 185 -15.05 3.92 0.26
C HIS A 185 -15.68 4.36 1.59
N GLY A 186 -16.90 3.92 1.89
CA GLY A 186 -17.56 4.17 3.18
C GLY A 186 -17.01 3.31 4.33
N GLU A 187 -16.47 2.13 4.03
CA GLU A 187 -15.78 1.24 4.98
C GLU A 187 -14.25 1.51 5.01
N LEU A 188 -13.70 2.13 3.97
CA LEU A 188 -12.33 2.65 3.84
C LEU A 188 -12.15 4.05 4.43
N ALA A 189 -13.14 4.53 5.20
CA ALA A 189 -12.78 5.23 6.43
C ALA A 189 -11.69 4.45 7.19
N ALA A 190 -11.59 3.12 7.03
CA ALA A 190 -10.50 2.27 7.47
C ALA A 190 -9.10 2.56 6.91
N PHE A 191 -8.81 3.37 5.89
CA PHE A 191 -7.42 3.68 5.52
C PHE A 191 -7.28 5.15 5.16
N ALA A 192 -6.85 5.98 6.12
CA ALA A 192 -6.53 7.38 5.84
C ALA A 192 -5.19 7.47 5.09
N LEU A 193 -5.23 7.98 3.86
CA LEU A 193 -4.02 8.28 3.09
C LEU A 193 -3.54 9.68 3.47
N SER A 194 -2.32 9.78 3.98
CA SER A 194 -1.63 11.06 4.12
C SER A 194 -0.24 10.98 3.48
N PRO A 195 0.16 11.99 2.69
CA PRO A 195 1.51 12.03 2.13
C PRO A 195 2.54 12.13 3.26
N VAL A 196 3.68 11.48 3.06
CA VAL A 196 4.86 11.62 3.92
C VAL A 196 5.58 12.90 3.48
N ASN A 197 5.79 13.83 4.41
CA ASN A 197 6.46 15.08 4.05
C ASN A 197 7.98 14.88 3.86
N LEU A 198 8.66 15.82 3.18
CA LEU A 198 10.09 15.70 2.87
C LEU A 198 10.99 15.53 4.11
N LYS A 199 10.61 16.13 5.26
CA LYS A 199 11.39 16.00 6.51
C LYS A 199 11.26 14.59 7.09
N GLU A 200 10.05 14.04 7.09
CA GLU A 200 9.78 12.65 7.47
C GLU A 200 10.53 11.70 6.54
N GLN A 201 10.48 11.93 5.22
CA GLN A 201 11.20 11.13 4.23
C GLN A 201 12.72 11.17 4.44
N ALA A 202 13.29 12.34 4.73
CA ALA A 202 14.71 12.49 5.02
C ALA A 202 15.12 11.74 6.30
N ALA A 203 14.29 11.78 7.34
CA ALA A 203 14.51 11.01 8.57
C ALA A 203 14.44 9.49 8.33
N LEU A 204 13.50 9.04 7.50
CA LEU A 204 13.39 7.65 7.07
C LEU A 204 14.62 7.21 6.29
N ASN A 205 15.11 8.02 5.35
CA ASN A 205 16.31 7.69 4.57
C ASN A 205 17.55 7.56 5.47
N LYS A 206 17.69 8.41 6.50
CA LYS A 206 18.77 8.28 7.51
C LYS A 206 18.65 6.98 8.32
N LYS A 207 17.44 6.55 8.70
CA LYS A 207 17.20 5.30 9.43
C LYS A 207 17.21 4.05 8.54
N GLY A 208 16.83 4.14 7.26
CA GLY A 208 16.85 3.02 6.30
C GLY A 208 18.26 2.50 6.04
N GLN A 209 19.25 3.40 6.03
CA GLN A 209 20.67 3.01 6.01
C GLN A 209 21.09 2.14 7.22
N TYR A 210 20.41 2.25 8.36
CA TYR A 210 20.67 1.43 9.54
C TYR A 210 20.15 0.00 9.41
N TYR A 211 18.99 -0.20 8.79
CA TYR A 211 18.41 -1.54 8.61
C TYR A 211 19.15 -2.38 7.55
N SER A 212 19.67 -1.74 6.51
CA SER A 212 20.51 -2.38 5.48
C SER A 212 21.84 -2.89 6.06
N LYS A 213 22.43 -2.18 7.03
CA LYS A 213 23.76 -2.52 7.59
C LYS A 213 23.76 -3.66 8.62
N LYS A 214 22.64 -3.91 9.32
CA LYS A 214 22.54 -4.97 10.34
C LYS A 214 22.34 -6.39 9.78
N LYS A 215 22.19 -6.54 8.46
CA LYS A 215 21.97 -7.84 7.78
C LYS A 215 23.25 -8.42 7.13
N LYS A 216 24.43 -7.87 7.43
CA LYS A 216 25.72 -8.44 7.01
C LYS A 216 26.35 -9.27 8.12
#